data_AF-A0A2N5D1V3-F1
#
_entry.id   AF-A0A2N5D1V3-F1
#
_cell.length_a   1.000
_cell.length_b   1.000
_cell.length_c   1.000
_cell.angle_alpha   90.00
_cell.angle_beta   90.00
_cell.angle_gamma   90.00
#
_symmetry.space_group_name_H-M   'P 1'
#
loop_
_entity.id
_entity.type
_entity.pdbx_description
1 polymer ?
#
loop_
_entity_poly.entity_id
_entity_poly.type
_entity_poly.pdbx_seq_one_letter_code
_entity_poly.pdbx_strand_id
1 'polypeptide(L)'
;MIGLFFAAILATQAPAGPSPDAADAEGQAQGQAALEGMAKIFTTLGSCERHFTPAQVQGVKRGFQPAAGQAPTPLQAYIAAAYERGKADASLSAPACQEIMRVLAEQKKR
;
A
#
# COMPACT_ATOMS: atom_id res chain seq x y z
N MET A 1 61.89 -20.65 -6.14
CA MET A 1 61.05 -21.83 -6.39
C MET A 1 59.86 -21.73 -5.44
N ILE A 2 58.67 -21.40 -5.95
CA ILE A 2 57.63 -22.37 -6.37
C ILE A 2 57.23 -23.22 -5.14
N GLY A 3 56.00 -23.21 -4.64
CA GLY A 3 54.77 -22.64 -5.16
C GLY A 3 53.57 -23.28 -4.47
N LEU A 4 52.42 -22.66 -4.74
CA LEU A 4 51.10 -23.27 -4.89
C LEU A 4 50.38 -23.79 -3.64
N PHE A 5 49.44 -22.99 -3.12
CA PHE A 5 48.07 -22.79 -3.63
C PHE A 5 47.13 -23.82 -3.00
N PHE A 6 46.46 -23.39 -1.92
CA PHE A 6 45.31 -24.08 -1.35
C PHE A 6 44.18 -24.07 -2.39
N ALA A 7 43.97 -25.21 -3.02
CA ALA A 7 42.92 -25.41 -4.00
C ALA A 7 41.61 -25.81 -3.31
N ALA A 8 40.57 -25.09 -3.72
CA ALA A 8 39.21 -25.58 -3.91
C ALA A 8 38.44 -26.07 -2.67
N ILE A 9 37.91 -25.09 -1.93
CA ILE A 9 36.65 -25.27 -1.21
C ILE A 9 35.57 -25.66 -2.21
N LEU A 10 34.82 -26.69 -1.83
CA LEU A 10 33.61 -27.17 -2.49
C LEU A 10 32.64 -26.01 -2.75
N ALA A 11 32.40 -25.71 -4.03
CA ALA A 11 31.17 -25.08 -4.48
C ALA A 11 30.97 -25.41 -5.95
N THR A 12 30.75 -26.70 -6.19
CA THR A 12 30.28 -27.23 -7.46
C THR A 12 28.90 -26.61 -7.75
N GLN A 13 28.92 -25.54 -8.54
CA GLN A 13 27.99 -25.28 -9.64
C GLN A 13 26.48 -25.30 -9.31
N ALA A 14 25.97 -24.13 -8.94
CA ALA A 14 24.64 -23.69 -9.34
C ALA A 14 24.84 -22.37 -10.12
N PRO A 15 24.11 -22.15 -11.23
CA PRO A 15 24.43 -21.10 -12.20
C PRO A 15 24.38 -19.73 -11.52
N ALA A 16 25.11 -18.76 -12.08
CA ALA A 16 25.00 -17.35 -11.75
C ALA A 16 23.53 -16.91 -11.75
N GLY A 17 22.90 -16.96 -10.57
CA GLY A 17 21.60 -16.37 -10.32
C GLY A 17 21.74 -14.85 -10.31
N PRO A 18 20.68 -14.12 -10.67
CA PRO A 18 20.72 -12.66 -10.68
C PRO A 18 21.17 -12.15 -9.31
N SER A 19 22.06 -11.17 -9.30
CA SER A 19 22.52 -10.50 -8.08
C SER A 19 21.30 -10.13 -7.21
N PRO A 20 21.23 -10.59 -5.95
CA PRO A 20 20.07 -10.40 -5.09
C PRO A 20 19.72 -8.91 -4.87
N ASP A 21 20.71 -8.02 -4.91
CA ASP A 21 20.51 -6.60 -4.59
C ASP A 21 19.62 -5.80 -5.56
N ALA A 22 19.49 -6.21 -6.82
CA ALA A 22 18.68 -5.45 -7.79
C ALA A 22 17.19 -5.82 -7.75
N ALA A 23 16.88 -7.11 -7.58
CA ALA A 23 15.50 -7.58 -7.47
C ALA A 23 14.81 -7.11 -6.19
N ASP A 24 15.58 -6.94 -5.10
CA ASP A 24 15.08 -6.41 -3.83
C ASP A 24 14.79 -4.89 -3.91
N ALA A 25 15.60 -4.11 -4.63
CA ALA A 25 15.40 -2.68 -4.77
C ALA A 25 14.17 -2.33 -5.63
N GLU A 26 13.98 -3.04 -6.75
CA GLU A 26 12.81 -2.86 -7.62
C GLU A 26 11.51 -3.35 -6.93
N GLY A 27 11.57 -4.47 -6.20
CA GLY A 27 10.45 -4.96 -5.39
C GLY A 27 10.06 -4.02 -4.25
N GLN A 28 11.05 -3.42 -3.57
CA GLN A 28 10.80 -2.43 -2.52
C GLN A 28 10.19 -1.13 -3.07
N ALA A 29 10.68 -0.63 -4.22
CA ALA A 29 10.13 0.55 -4.88
C ALA A 29 8.67 0.35 -5.32
N GLN A 30 8.35 -0.81 -5.89
CA GLN A 30 6.97 -1.16 -6.24
C GLN A 30 6.07 -1.27 -5.00
N GLY A 31 6.58 -1.86 -3.92
CA GLY A 31 5.86 -1.95 -2.64
C GLY A 31 5.54 -0.57 -2.05
N GLN A 32 6.51 0.34 -2.07
CA GLN A 32 6.31 1.72 -1.60
C GLN A 32 5.30 2.48 -2.48
N ALA A 33 5.41 2.38 -3.81
CA ALA A 33 4.46 3.00 -4.72
C ALA A 33 3.02 2.50 -4.52
N ALA A 34 2.84 1.21 -4.23
CA ALA A 34 1.54 0.65 -3.90
C ALA A 34 0.98 1.23 -2.59
N LEU A 35 1.81 1.35 -1.55
CA LEU A 35 1.43 1.94 -0.26
C LEU A 35 1.04 3.41 -0.40
N GLU A 36 1.81 4.19 -1.15
CA GLU A 36 1.50 5.59 -1.45
C GLU A 36 0.21 5.72 -2.25
N GLY A 37 0.01 4.87 -3.26
CA GLY A 37 -1.21 4.79 -4.04
C GLY A 37 -2.43 4.53 -3.15
N MET A 38 -2.33 3.56 -2.23
CA MET A 38 -3.38 3.30 -1.25
C MET A 38 -3.64 4.50 -0.35
N ALA A 39 -2.61 5.09 0.26
CA ALA A 39 -2.78 6.26 1.13
C ALA A 39 -3.43 7.43 0.41
N LYS A 40 -3.12 7.65 -0.87
CA LYS A 40 -3.76 8.69 -1.68
C LYS A 40 -5.25 8.42 -1.85
N ILE A 41 -5.65 7.18 -2.16
CA ILE A 41 -7.07 6.79 -2.25
C ILE A 41 -7.79 7.08 -0.93
N PHE A 42 -7.22 6.66 0.20
CA PHE A 42 -7.86 6.86 1.50
C PHE A 42 -7.88 8.33 1.94
N THR A 43 -6.88 9.13 1.56
CA THR A 43 -6.92 10.59 1.75
C THR A 43 -8.10 11.20 0.99
N THR A 44 -8.26 10.86 -0.29
CA THR A 44 -9.40 11.31 -1.10
C THR A 44 -10.75 10.88 -0.51
N LEU A 45 -10.85 9.63 -0.04
CA LEU A 45 -12.06 9.13 0.62
C LEU A 45 -12.36 9.87 1.93
N GLY A 46 -11.33 10.27 2.68
CA GLY A 46 -11.47 11.09 3.89
C GLY A 46 -12.05 12.47 3.57
N SER A 47 -11.53 13.14 2.54
CA SER A 47 -12.02 14.45 2.08
C SER A 47 -13.49 14.41 1.63
N CYS A 48 -13.96 13.24 1.23
CA CYS A 48 -15.33 13.01 0.80
C CYS A 48 -16.27 12.49 1.90
N GLU A 49 -15.79 12.19 3.12
CA GLU A 49 -16.59 11.56 4.19
C GLU A 49 -17.88 12.35 4.49
N ARG A 50 -17.82 13.68 4.48
CA ARG A 50 -18.97 14.58 4.73
C ARG A 50 -20.10 14.45 3.69
N HIS A 51 -19.83 13.83 2.55
CA HIS A 51 -20.79 13.61 1.46
C HIS A 51 -21.24 12.16 1.36
N PHE A 52 -20.70 11.27 2.20
CA PHE A 52 -21.03 9.85 2.21
C PHE A 52 -22.19 9.55 3.15
N THR A 53 -22.94 8.49 2.82
CA THR A 53 -23.91 7.94 3.78
C THR A 53 -23.19 7.23 4.92
N PRO A 54 -23.80 7.08 6.11
CA PRO A 54 -23.18 6.35 7.22
C PRO A 54 -22.74 4.93 6.84
N ALA A 55 -23.50 4.24 5.98
CA ALA A 55 -23.15 2.91 5.48
C ALA A 55 -21.91 2.91 4.59
N GLN A 56 -21.72 3.94 3.76
CA GLN A 56 -20.52 4.11 2.94
C GLN A 56 -19.29 4.41 3.81
N VAL A 57 -19.45 5.28 4.81
CA VAL A 57 -18.38 5.58 5.78
C VAL A 57 -17.95 4.32 6.54
N GLN A 58 -18.89 3.51 7.02
CA GLN A 58 -18.58 2.20 7.62
C GLN A 58 -17.92 1.24 6.63
N GLY A 59 -18.36 1.24 5.36
CA GLY A 59 -17.75 0.46 4.28
C GLY A 59 -16.27 0.79 4.09
N VAL A 60 -15.92 2.08 4.06
CA VAL A 60 -14.53 2.54 3.94
C VAL A 60 -13.72 2.21 5.19
N LYS A 61 -14.27 2.49 6.39
CA LYS A 61 -13.59 2.24 7.68
C LYS A 61 -13.29 0.76 7.91
N ARG A 62 -14.14 -0.16 7.43
CA ARG A 62 -13.85 -1.61 7.47
C ARG A 62 -12.57 -2.01 6.74
N GLY A 63 -12.09 -1.21 5.78
CA GLY A 63 -10.85 -1.48 5.06
C GLY A 63 -9.58 -1.30 5.90
N PHE A 64 -9.65 -0.56 7.01
CA PHE A 64 -8.48 -0.24 7.85
C PHE A 64 -8.72 -0.34 9.35
N GLN A 65 -9.95 -0.54 9.82
CA GLN A 65 -10.21 -0.79 11.23
C GLN A 65 -9.75 -2.21 11.61
N PRO A 66 -9.03 -2.37 12.73
CA PRO A 66 -8.70 -3.69 13.24
C PRO A 66 -9.98 -4.43 13.66
N ALA A 67 -9.92 -5.76 13.66
CA ALA A 67 -10.99 -6.56 14.23
C ALA A 67 -11.12 -6.29 15.74
N ALA A 68 -12.31 -6.54 16.30
CA ALA A 68 -12.56 -6.31 17.71
C ALA A 68 -11.53 -7.04 18.59
N GLY A 69 -10.92 -6.32 19.53
CA GLY A 69 -9.89 -6.85 20.42
C GLY A 69 -8.48 -6.96 19.82
N GLN A 70 -8.26 -6.52 18.58
CA GLN A 70 -6.95 -6.52 17.94
C GLN A 70 -6.35 -5.11 17.87
N ALA A 71 -5.03 -5.04 17.97
CA ALA A 71 -4.29 -3.82 17.69
C ALA A 71 -4.19 -3.59 16.16
N PRO A 72 -4.19 -2.34 15.68
CA PRO A 72 -4.03 -2.05 14.26
C PRO A 72 -2.63 -2.47 13.79
N THR A 73 -2.57 -3.06 12.60
CA THR A 73 -1.29 -3.30 11.91
C THR A 73 -0.66 -1.96 11.48
N PRO A 74 0.65 -1.89 11.20
CA PRO A 74 1.29 -0.67 10.70
C PRO A 74 0.62 -0.14 9.42
N LEU A 75 0.20 -1.04 8.53
CA LEU A 75 -0.54 -0.67 7.31
C LEU A 75 -1.91 -0.06 7.65
N GLN A 76 -2.66 -0.68 8.57
CA GLN A 76 -3.95 -0.17 9.01
C GLN A 76 -3.82 1.22 9.65
N ALA A 77 -2.82 1.41 10.52
CA ALA A 77 -2.53 2.69 11.16
C ALA A 77 -2.16 3.76 10.11
N TYR A 78 -1.33 3.41 9.12
CA TYR A 78 -0.93 4.31 8.05
C TYR A 78 -2.12 4.75 7.19
N ILE A 79 -2.99 3.80 6.82
CA ILE A 79 -4.21 4.09 6.06
C ILE A 79 -5.20 4.93 6.87
N ALA A 80 -5.40 4.60 8.15
CA ALA A 80 -6.26 5.37 9.05
C ALA A 80 -5.78 6.83 9.16
N ALA A 81 -4.47 7.05 9.30
CA ALA A 81 -3.89 8.39 9.33
C ALA A 81 -4.06 9.14 8.00
N ALA A 82 -3.97 8.45 6.86
CA ALA A 82 -4.27 9.04 5.55
C ALA A 82 -5.73 9.48 5.44
N TYR A 83 -6.66 8.63 5.87
CA TYR A 83 -8.08 8.94 5.91
C TYR A 83 -8.39 10.16 6.81
N GLU A 84 -7.83 10.20 8.02
CA GLU A 84 -8.02 11.33 8.93
C GLU A 84 -7.42 12.65 8.40
N ARG A 85 -6.27 12.60 7.72
CA ARG A 85 -5.74 13.77 6.99
C ARG A 85 -6.71 14.25 5.91
N GLY A 86 -7.29 13.32 5.17
CA GLY A 86 -8.30 13.61 4.16
C GLY A 86 -9.51 14.35 4.74
N LYS A 87 -10.04 13.90 5.88
CA LYS A 87 -11.20 14.55 6.53
C LYS A 87 -10.96 16.01 6.90
N ALA A 88 -9.72 16.37 7.24
CA ALA A 88 -9.35 17.74 7.51
C ALA A 88 -9.29 18.60 6.24
N ASP A 89 -9.14 17.98 5.07
CA ASP A 89 -9.15 18.63 3.77
C ASP A 89 -10.58 18.70 3.19
N ALA A 90 -11.14 19.91 3.21
CA ALA A 90 -12.47 20.23 2.72
C ALA A 90 -12.51 20.71 1.25
N SER A 91 -11.41 20.55 0.49
CA SER A 91 -11.28 21.07 -0.87
C SER A 91 -12.16 20.37 -1.91
N LEU A 92 -12.54 19.11 -1.67
CA LEU A 92 -13.39 18.36 -2.60
C LEU A 92 -14.87 18.74 -2.49
N SER A 93 -15.48 19.02 -3.63
CA SER A 93 -16.90 19.34 -3.73
C SER A 93 -17.78 18.08 -3.73
N ALA A 94 -19.07 18.22 -3.39
CA ALA A 94 -20.00 17.10 -3.41
C ALA A 94 -20.08 16.39 -4.78
N PRO A 95 -20.12 17.09 -5.93
CA PRO A 95 -20.08 16.44 -7.24
C PRO A 95 -18.80 15.65 -7.50
N ALA A 96 -17.64 16.18 -7.09
CA ALA A 96 -16.36 15.46 -7.23
C ALA A 96 -16.37 14.15 -6.42
N CYS A 97 -16.90 14.20 -5.20
CA CYS A 97 -17.01 13.02 -4.33
C CYS A 97 -18.00 11.96 -4.84
N GLN A 98 -19.09 12.38 -5.47
CA GLN A 98 -20.02 11.46 -6.12
C GLN A 98 -19.36 10.74 -7.30
N GLU A 99 -18.59 11.46 -8.10
CA GLU A 99 -17.89 10.89 -9.26
C GLU A 99 -16.80 9.90 -8.82
N ILE A 100 -16.03 10.22 -7.78
CA ILE A 100 -15.07 9.29 -7.18
C ILE A 100 -15.74 7.99 -6.74
N MET A 101 -16.88 8.08 -6.06
CA MET A 101 -17.64 6.90 -5.63
C MET A 101 -18.19 6.10 -6.80
N ARG A 102 -18.63 6.76 -7.88
CA ARG A 102 -19.07 6.10 -9.11
C ARG A 102 -17.94 5.28 -9.72
N VAL A 103 -16.76 5.87 -9.89
CA VAL A 103 -15.58 5.20 -10.43
C VAL A 103 -15.17 4.00 -9.57
N LEU A 104 -15.14 4.16 -8.23
CA LEU A 104 -14.81 3.05 -7.32
C LEU A 104 -15.84 1.91 -7.39
N ALA A 105 -17.13 2.24 -7.54
CA ALA A 105 -18.18 1.24 -7.72
C ALA A 105 -18.07 0.48 -9.05
N GLU A 106 -17.58 1.14 -10.12
CA GLU A 106 -17.33 0.50 -11.41
C GLU A 106 -16.11 -0.42 -11.39
N GLN A 107 -15.05 -0.02 -10.69
CA GLN A 107 -13.86 -0.88 -10.53
C GLN A 107 -14.20 -2.18 -9.80
N LYS A 108 -15.13 -2.17 -8.84
CA LYS A 108 -15.57 -3.37 -8.11
C LYS A 108 -16.36 -4.37 -8.99
N LYS A 109 -16.89 -3.95 -10.14
CA LYS A 109 -17.66 -4.81 -11.06
C LYS A 109 -16.79 -5.53 -12.08
N ARG A 110 -15.52 -5.14 -12.22
CA ARG A 110 -14.53 -5.81 -13.07
C ARG A 110 -13.82 -6.90 -12.26
#